data_AF-A0A497EWM2-F1
#
_entry.id   AF-A0A497EWM2-F1
#
_cell.length_a   1.000
_cell.length_b   1.000
_cell.length_c   1.000
_cell.angle_alpha   90.00
_cell.angle_beta   90.00
_cell.angle_gamma   90.00
#
_symmetry.space_group_name_H-M   'P 1'
#
loop_
_entity.id
_entity.type
_entity.pdbx_description
1 polymer ?
#
loop_
_entity_poly.entity_id
_entity_poly.type
_entity_poly.pdbx_seq_one_letter_code
_entity_poly.pdbx_strand_id
1 'polypeptide(L)'
;MSLKLLLAAFTLLLLSSYLHIHQVLAEQSNIYYNYTTNASSIVERFQEFLGTWIDVAVEMLQWTLASLLNMLSKIGRLIYVTLGVGGFTLWSTGLSRYTGKRLLIGALMLAIFLEVFVKNLPELS
;
A
#
# COMPACT_ATOMS: atom_id res chain seq x y z
N MET A 1 41.06 -33.24 64.48
CA MET A 1 40.47 -32.45 63.37
C MET A 1 39.54 -31.41 63.99
N SER A 2 39.87 -30.12 63.91
CA SER A 2 39.21 -29.07 64.71
C SER A 2 37.91 -28.60 64.07
N LEU A 3 36.88 -28.36 64.89
CA LEU A 3 35.56 -27.85 64.50
C LEU A 3 35.61 -26.63 63.55
N LYS A 4 36.65 -25.80 63.68
CA LYS A 4 36.92 -24.63 62.82
C LYS A 4 37.13 -25.00 61.34
N LEU A 5 37.77 -26.13 61.06
CA LEU A 5 38.04 -26.59 59.70
C LEU A 5 36.76 -27.04 58.99
N LEU A 6 35.86 -27.68 59.73
CA LEU A 6 34.56 -28.13 59.21
C LEU A 6 33.65 -26.94 58.90
N LEU A 7 33.65 -25.92 59.76
CA LEU A 7 32.87 -24.69 59.55
C LEU A 7 33.39 -23.88 58.35
N ALA A 8 34.71 -23.82 58.15
CA ALA A 8 35.32 -23.20 56.98
C ALA A 8 34.97 -23.95 55.68
N ALA A 9 35.03 -25.29 55.68
CA ALA A 9 34.63 -26.08 54.52
C ALA A 9 33.14 -25.89 54.18
N PHE A 10 32.28 -25.84 55.19
CA PHE A 10 30.84 -25.64 54.99
C PHE A 10 30.51 -24.25 54.40
N THR A 11 31.15 -23.19 54.89
CA THR A 11 30.97 -21.83 54.35
C THR A 11 31.49 -21.69 52.92
N LEU A 12 32.59 -22.35 52.59
CA LEU A 12 33.11 -22.40 51.21
C LEU A 12 32.16 -23.15 50.26
N LEU A 13 31.55 -24.24 50.72
CA LEU A 13 30.54 -24.97 49.93
C LEU A 13 29.29 -24.12 49.67
N LEU A 14 28.82 -23.39 50.67
CA LEU A 14 27.69 -22.47 50.51
C LEU A 14 28.02 -21.30 49.58
N LEU A 15 29.24 -20.77 49.64
CA LEU A 15 29.66 -19.70 48.74
C LEU A 15 29.78 -20.18 47.29
N SER A 16 30.31 -21.39 47.08
CA SER A 16 30.41 -22.01 45.76
C SER A 16 29.05 -22.29 45.14
N SER A 17 28.10 -22.82 45.92
CA SER A 17 26.75 -23.08 45.42
C SER A 17 26.00 -21.79 45.08
N TYR A 18 26.18 -20.76 45.90
CA TYR A 18 25.61 -19.43 45.65
C TYR A 18 26.12 -18.82 44.34
N LEU A 19 27.44 -18.89 44.08
CA LEU A 19 28.03 -18.35 42.85
C LEU A 19 27.50 -19.05 41.61
N HIS A 20 27.35 -20.37 41.67
CA HIS A 20 26.87 -21.18 40.55
C HIS A 20 25.42 -20.86 40.17
N ILE A 21 24.55 -20.65 41.17
CA ILE A 21 23.14 -20.26 40.93
C ILE A 21 23.06 -18.92 40.19
N HIS A 22 23.90 -17.95 40.57
CA HIS A 22 23.94 -16.64 39.89
C HIS A 22 24.44 -16.73 38.45
N GLN A 23 25.43 -17.58 38.16
CA GLN A 23 25.90 -17.80 36.79
C GLN A 23 24.81 -18.38 35.90
N VAL A 24 24.09 -19.40 36.38
CA VAL A 24 22.99 -20.03 35.63
C VAL A 24 21.85 -19.05 35.35
N LEU A 25 21.51 -18.19 36.31
CA LEU A 25 20.49 -17.16 36.12
C LEU A 25 20.93 -16.09 35.10
N ALA A 26 22.21 -15.71 35.10
CA ALA A 26 22.77 -14.77 34.13
C ALA A 26 22.75 -15.33 32.70
N GLU A 27 23.04 -16.62 32.50
CA GLU A 27 22.94 -17.28 31.19
C GLU A 27 21.50 -17.36 30.68
N GLN A 28 20.55 -17.73 31.54
CA GLN A 28 19.12 -17.78 31.21
C GLN A 28 18.58 -16.42 30.73
N SER A 29 18.96 -15.34 31.42
CA SER A 29 18.54 -13.99 31.03
C SER A 29 19.08 -13.59 29.66
N ASN A 30 20.35 -13.86 29.36
CA ASN A 30 20.96 -13.56 28.05
C ASN A 30 20.26 -14.29 26.90
N ILE A 31 19.88 -15.56 27.10
CA ILE A 31 19.15 -16.34 26.09
C ILE A 31 17.79 -15.70 25.80
N TYR A 32 17.06 -15.27 26.85
CA TYR A 32 15.76 -14.63 26.71
C TYR A 32 15.83 -13.26 26.01
N TYR A 33 16.81 -12.42 26.36
CA TYR A 33 17.02 -11.12 25.70
C TYR A 33 17.36 -11.30 24.22
N ASN A 34 18.32 -12.19 23.90
CA ASN A 34 18.73 -12.42 22.51
C ASN A 34 17.58 -12.96 21.66
N TYR A 35 16.75 -13.86 22.20
CA TYR A 35 15.56 -14.35 21.50
C TYR A 35 14.54 -13.23 21.25
N THR A 36 14.28 -12.41 22.27
CA THR A 36 13.32 -11.29 22.17
C THR A 36 13.79 -10.23 21.16
N THR A 37 15.07 -9.87 21.17
CA THR A 37 15.65 -8.89 20.24
C THR A 37 15.72 -9.41 18.80
N ASN A 38 16.04 -10.69 18.62
CA ASN A 38 16.01 -11.30 17.28
C ASN A 38 14.58 -11.39 16.75
N ALA A 39 13.61 -11.78 17.59
CA ALA A 39 12.21 -11.82 17.22
C ALA A 39 11.66 -10.43 16.84
N SER A 40 12.00 -9.38 17.59
CA SER A 40 11.60 -8.00 17.22
C SER A 40 12.24 -7.58 15.89
N SER A 41 13.51 -7.90 15.67
CA SER A 41 14.21 -7.55 14.41
C SER A 41 13.63 -8.23 13.16
N ILE A 42 13.09 -9.45 13.29
CA ILE A 42 12.44 -10.16 12.18
C ILE A 42 11.07 -9.54 11.89
N VAL A 43 10.32 -9.20 12.94
CA VAL A 43 9.01 -8.54 12.80
C VAL A 43 9.16 -7.16 12.15
N GLU A 44 10.16 -6.37 12.56
CA GLU A 44 10.46 -5.06 11.98
C GLU A 44 10.79 -5.16 10.48
N ARG A 45 11.67 -6.09 10.09
CA ARG A 45 12.01 -6.33 8.67
C ARG A 45 10.80 -6.76 7.85
N PHE A 46 9.92 -7.57 8.43
CA PHE A 46 8.70 -7.99 7.76
C PHE A 46 7.70 -6.84 7.59
N GLN A 47 7.58 -5.96 8.60
CA GLN A 47 6.77 -4.75 8.51
C GLN A 47 7.32 -3.78 7.45
N GLU A 48 8.63 -3.61 7.38
CA GLU A 48 9.29 -2.78 6.36
C GLU A 48 9.06 -3.34 4.95
N PHE A 49 9.18 -4.66 4.80
CA PHE A 49 8.86 -5.35 3.55
C PHE A 49 7.41 -5.11 3.14
N LEU A 50 6.44 -5.36 4.04
CA LEU A 50 5.03 -5.13 3.75
C LEU A 50 4.73 -3.65 3.43
N GLY A 51 5.33 -2.71 4.17
CA GLY A 51 5.19 -1.28 3.90
C GLY A 51 5.63 -0.93 2.48
N THR A 52 6.81 -1.42 2.07
CA THR A 52 7.33 -1.20 0.71
C THR A 52 6.39 -1.76 -0.35
N TRP A 53 5.84 -2.96 -0.15
CA TRP A 53 4.89 -3.55 -1.11
C TRP A 53 3.55 -2.81 -1.17
N ILE A 54 3.06 -2.31 -0.03
CA ILE A 54 1.85 -1.49 0.02
C ILE A 54 2.08 -0.19 -0.74
N ASP A 55 3.22 0.47 -0.55
CA ASP A 55 3.54 1.71 -1.25
C ASP A 55 3.61 1.50 -2.77
N VAL A 56 4.27 0.43 -3.22
CA VAL A 56 4.31 0.03 -4.63
C VAL A 56 2.90 -0.26 -5.17
N ALA A 57 2.06 -0.95 -4.39
CA ALA A 57 0.69 -1.26 -4.80
C ALA A 57 -0.16 0.02 -4.92
N VAL A 58 -0.01 0.97 -4.00
CA VAL A 58 -0.69 2.27 -4.03
C VAL A 58 -0.23 3.08 -5.24
N GLU A 59 1.07 3.13 -5.51
CA GLU A 59 1.62 3.84 -6.68
C GLU A 59 1.12 3.21 -7.99
N MET A 60 1.13 1.88 -8.10
CA MET A 60 0.58 1.17 -9.25
C MET A 60 -0.91 1.44 -9.43
N LEU A 61 -1.68 1.50 -8.34
CA LEU A 61 -3.12 1.77 -8.39
C LEU A 61 -3.38 3.20 -8.87
N GLN A 62 -2.65 4.19 -8.35
CA GLN A 62 -2.75 5.59 -8.79
C GLN A 62 -2.37 5.74 -10.26
N TRP A 63 -1.25 5.13 -10.67
CA TRP A 63 -0.82 5.15 -12.08
C TRP A 63 -1.84 4.48 -12.99
N THR A 64 -2.42 3.35 -12.58
CA THR A 64 -3.44 2.64 -13.34
C THR A 64 -4.70 3.48 -13.48
N LEU A 65 -5.16 4.11 -12.40
CA LEU A 65 -6.34 4.97 -12.41
C LEU A 65 -6.14 6.18 -13.32
N ALA A 66 -4.98 6.85 -13.22
CA ALA A 66 -4.62 7.98 -14.08
C ALA A 66 -4.54 7.56 -15.56
N SER A 67 -3.90 6.42 -15.84
CA SER A 67 -3.78 5.87 -17.19
C SER A 67 -5.14 5.52 -17.79
N LEU A 68 -6.03 4.92 -16.99
CA LEU A 68 -7.39 4.56 -17.40
C LEU A 68 -8.24 5.81 -17.71
N LEU A 69 -8.17 6.84 -16.86
CA LEU A 69 -8.85 8.11 -17.11
C LEU A 69 -8.35 8.79 -18.38
N ASN A 70 -7.03 8.76 -18.62
CA ASN A 70 -6.44 9.31 -19.84
C ASN A 70 -6.87 8.52 -21.09
N MET A 71 -6.93 7.19 -21.02
CA MET A 71 -7.50 6.36 -22.09
C MET A 71 -8.97 6.69 -22.36
N LEU A 72 -9.78 6.80 -21.30
CA LEU A 72 -11.20 7.13 -21.42
C LEU A 72 -11.40 8.50 -22.05
N SER A 73 -10.56 9.49 -21.71
CA SER A 73 -10.54 10.81 -22.34
C SER A 73 -10.29 10.72 -23.85
N LYS A 74 -9.27 9.97 -24.27
CA LYS A 74 -8.93 9.81 -25.69
C LYS A 74 -10.04 9.11 -26.48
N ILE A 75 -10.60 8.04 -25.94
CA ILE A 75 -11.70 7.30 -26.57
C ILE A 75 -12.97 8.17 -26.62
N GLY A 76 -13.28 8.87 -25.52
CA GLY A 76 -14.40 9.81 -25.46
C GLY A 76 -14.29 10.91 -26.51
N ARG A 77 -13.07 11.44 -26.73
CA ARG A 77 -12.79 12.39 -27.81
C ARG A 77 -13.12 11.85 -29.19
N LEU A 78 -12.71 10.63 -29.48
CA LEU A 78 -13.04 9.99 -30.75
C LEU A 78 -14.57 9.83 -30.92
N ILE A 79 -15.27 9.41 -29.86
CA ILE A 79 -16.71 9.15 -29.89
C ILE A 79 -17.50 10.44 -30.09
N TYR A 80 -17.26 11.52 -29.31
CA TYR A 80 -18.06 12.73 -29.51
C TYR A 80 -17.77 13.39 -30.86
N VAL A 81 -16.53 13.30 -31.39
CA VAL A 81 -16.21 13.85 -32.72
C VAL A 81 -16.97 13.07 -33.81
N THR A 82 -16.94 11.74 -33.76
CA THR A 82 -17.66 10.91 -34.74
C THR A 82 -19.17 11.06 -34.64
N LEU A 83 -19.74 11.12 -33.43
CA LEU A 83 -21.16 11.39 -33.21
C LEU A 83 -21.55 12.80 -33.64
N GLY A 84 -20.68 13.79 -33.43
CA GLY A 84 -20.90 15.18 -33.83
C GLY A 84 -20.91 15.32 -35.37
N VAL A 85 -19.90 14.76 -36.04
CA VAL A 85 -19.83 14.76 -37.51
C VAL A 85 -20.97 13.95 -38.11
N GLY A 86 -21.26 12.76 -37.59
CA GLY A 86 -22.37 11.91 -38.04
C GLY A 86 -23.75 12.53 -37.80
N GLY A 87 -23.95 13.17 -36.65
CA GLY A 87 -25.17 13.92 -36.34
C GLY A 87 -25.35 15.13 -37.25
N PHE A 88 -24.28 15.86 -37.54
CA PHE A 88 -24.29 17.00 -38.46
C PHE A 88 -24.59 16.59 -39.90
N THR A 89 -23.97 15.52 -40.41
CA THR A 89 -24.22 15.02 -41.77
C THR A 89 -25.66 14.50 -41.93
N LEU A 90 -26.18 13.75 -40.94
CA LEU A 90 -27.58 13.30 -40.92
C LEU A 90 -28.58 14.46 -40.85
N TRP A 91 -28.24 15.51 -40.10
CA TRP A 91 -29.08 16.71 -40.01
C TRP A 91 -29.07 17.53 -41.31
N SER A 92 -27.89 17.69 -41.93
CA SER A 92 -27.68 18.43 -43.17
C SER A 92 -28.31 17.75 -44.38
N THR A 93 -28.18 16.43 -44.51
CA THR A 93 -28.73 15.64 -45.63
C THR A 93 -30.25 15.46 -45.56
N GLY A 94 -30.89 15.81 -44.43
CA GLY A 94 -32.35 15.76 -44.28
C GLY A 94 -32.95 14.36 -44.19
N LEU A 95 -32.15 13.29 -44.31
CA LEU A 95 -32.58 11.89 -44.23
C LEU A 95 -33.33 11.57 -42.93
N SER A 96 -32.83 12.08 -41.80
CA SER A 96 -33.56 12.05 -40.53
C SER A 96 -33.12 13.21 -39.64
N ARG A 97 -33.80 14.35 -39.78
CA ARG A 97 -33.55 15.55 -38.94
C ARG A 97 -33.73 15.28 -37.45
N TYR A 98 -34.64 14.40 -37.07
CA TYR A 98 -34.93 14.11 -35.67
C TYR A 98 -33.84 13.25 -35.03
N THR A 99 -33.33 12.24 -35.75
CA THR A 99 -32.20 11.42 -35.30
C THR A 99 -30.89 12.21 -35.30
N GLY A 100 -30.64 13.02 -36.34
CA GLY A 100 -29.45 13.88 -36.42
C GLY A 100 -29.36 14.90 -35.27
N LYS A 101 -30.48 15.55 -34.91
CA LYS A 101 -30.53 16.45 -33.74
C LYS A 101 -30.25 15.72 -32.43
N ARG A 102 -30.83 14.53 -32.22
CA ARG A 102 -30.57 13.72 -31.02
C ARG A 102 -29.09 13.31 -30.91
N LEU A 103 -28.47 12.93 -32.02
CA LEU A 103 -27.03 12.62 -32.08
C LEU A 103 -26.16 13.84 -31.77
N LEU A 104 -26.50 15.02 -32.31
CA LEU A 104 -25.79 16.26 -32.00
C LEU A 104 -25.89 16.65 -30.53
N ILE A 105 -27.10 16.58 -29.93
CA ILE A 105 -27.28 16.81 -28.49
C ILE A 105 -26.46 15.80 -27.68
N GLY A 106 -26.47 14.52 -28.06
CA GLY A 106 -25.69 13.48 -27.40
C GLY A 106 -24.19 13.73 -27.47
N ALA A 107 -23.67 14.11 -28.65
CA ALA A 107 -22.27 14.46 -28.84
C ALA A 107 -21.87 15.69 -27.99
N LEU A 108 -22.74 16.71 -27.95
CA LEU A 108 -22.49 17.94 -27.22
C LEU A 108 -22.54 17.71 -25.70
N MET A 109 -23.47 16.90 -25.20
CA MET A 109 -23.50 16.49 -23.80
C MET A 109 -22.29 15.64 -23.43
N LEU A 110 -21.89 14.68 -24.28
CA LEU A 110 -20.71 13.86 -24.03
C LEU A 110 -19.44 14.72 -24.01
N ALA A 111 -19.31 15.68 -24.93
CA ALA A 111 -18.18 16.61 -24.98
C ALA A 111 -18.08 17.44 -23.70
N ILE A 112 -19.19 18.01 -23.22
CA ILE A 112 -19.22 18.75 -21.94
C ILE A 112 -18.86 17.82 -20.78
N PHE A 113 -19.41 16.62 -20.75
CA PHE A 113 -19.12 15.65 -19.69
C PHE A 113 -17.61 15.30 -19.65
N LEU A 114 -17.00 15.02 -20.80
CA LEU A 114 -15.56 14.75 -20.90
C LEU A 114 -14.70 15.96 -20.51
N GLU A 115 -15.07 17.16 -20.95
CA GLU A 115 -14.33 18.38 -20.64
C GLU A 115 -14.46 18.75 -19.15
N VAL A 116 -15.65 18.60 -18.54
CA VAL A 116 -15.88 19.01 -17.15
C VAL A 116 -15.44 17.94 -16.15
N PHE A 117 -15.75 16.67 -16.39
CA PHE A 117 -15.39 15.61 -15.45
C PHE A 117 -13.97 15.11 -15.67
N VAL A 118 -13.60 14.75 -16.90
CA VAL A 118 -12.33 14.05 -17.14
C VAL A 118 -11.13 15.00 -17.13
N LYS A 119 -11.29 16.24 -17.59
CA LYS A 119 -10.20 17.23 -17.60
C LYS A 119 -9.96 17.89 -16.23
N ASN A 120 -10.99 18.03 -15.39
CA ASN A 120 -10.85 18.65 -14.05
C ASN A 120 -10.55 17.62 -12.93
N LEU A 121 -10.71 16.31 -13.20
CA LEU A 121 -10.34 15.25 -12.25
C LEU A 121 -8.85 15.24 -11.80
N PRO A 122 -7.83 15.54 -12.63
CA PRO A 122 -6.43 15.52 -12.18
C PRO A 122 -6.02 16.70 -11.29
N GLU A 123 -6.87 17.72 -11.08
CA GLU A 123 -6.52 18.89 -10.26
C GLU A 123 -6.93 18.77 -8.78
N LEU A 124 -7.57 17.66 -8.38
CA LEU A 124 -8.14 17.46 -7.04
C LEU A 124 -7.50 16.32 -6.22
N SER A 125 -6.48 15.64 -6.75
CA SER A 125 -5.70 14.61 -6.05
C SER A 125 -4.25 15.03 -5.84
#